data_AF-A0A7W7GKV2-F1
#
_entry.id   AF-A0A7W7GKV2-F1
#
_cell.length_a   1.000
_cell.length_b   1.000
_cell.length_c   1.000
_cell.angle_alpha   90.00
_cell.angle_beta   90.00
_cell.angle_gamma   90.00
#
_symmetry.space_group_name_H-M   'P 1'
#
loop_
_entity.id
_entity.type
_entity.pdbx_description
1 polymer ?
#
loop_
_entity_poly.entity_id
_entity_poly.type
_entity_poly.pdbx_seq_one_letter_code
_entity_poly.pdbx_strand_id
1 'polypeptide(L)'
;MSESHSEKDLQREITELQGKSATAARLFDIRRIIGGLFVVYGVIVTIAGLTASDADIDKAAGVNINLWTGLGMLALGLFFLAWLKLRPVAPPPPGDEPRE
;
A
#
# COMPACT_ATOMS: atom_id res chain seq x y z
N MET A 1 31.76 -17.43 -31.39
CA MET A 1 31.90 -17.64 -29.92
C MET A 1 31.56 -16.38 -29.10
N SER A 2 31.49 -15.18 -29.70
CA SER A 2 31.14 -13.92 -29.02
C SER A 2 29.64 -13.74 -28.71
N GLU A 3 28.73 -14.21 -29.58
CA GLU A 3 27.28 -14.00 -29.39
C GLU A 3 26.72 -14.69 -28.14
N SER A 4 27.15 -15.92 -27.84
CA SER A 4 26.66 -16.68 -26.67
C SER A 4 27.05 -16.09 -25.31
N HIS A 5 28.12 -15.29 -25.24
CA HIS A 5 28.50 -14.60 -23.99
C HIS A 5 27.58 -13.39 -23.74
N SER A 6 27.29 -12.61 -24.79
CA SER A 6 26.39 -11.45 -24.73
C SER A 6 24.97 -11.84 -24.30
N GLU A 7 24.43 -12.95 -24.83
CA GLU A 7 23.10 -13.45 -24.45
C GLU A 7 23.02 -13.83 -22.96
N LYS A 8 24.04 -14.51 -22.42
CA LYS A 8 24.06 -14.92 -21.01
C LYS A 8 24.20 -13.72 -20.07
N ASP A 9 25.00 -12.73 -20.45
CA ASP A 9 25.16 -11.49 -19.68
C ASP A 9 23.86 -10.68 -19.65
N LEU A 10 23.16 -10.57 -20.79
CA LEU A 10 21.83 -9.94 -20.87
C LEU A 10 20.79 -10.66 -20.02
N GLN A 11 20.75 -12.00 -20.07
CA GLN A 11 19.81 -12.79 -19.26
C GLN A 11 20.08 -12.64 -17.76
N ARG A 12 21.35 -12.56 -17.36
CA ARG A 12 21.75 -12.29 -15.96
C ARG A 12 21.33 -10.88 -15.53
N GLU A 13 21.56 -9.88 -16.37
CA GLU A 13 21.15 -8.50 -16.10
C GLU A 13 19.62 -8.39 -15.98
N ILE A 14 18.86 -9.02 -16.89
CA ILE A 14 17.39 -9.07 -16.83
C ILE A 14 16.92 -9.74 -15.54
N THR A 15 17.53 -10.87 -15.15
CA THR A 15 17.16 -11.61 -13.94
C THR A 15 17.46 -10.80 -12.67
N GLU A 16 18.61 -10.13 -12.61
CA GLU A 16 18.95 -9.23 -11.50
C GLU A 16 18.00 -8.04 -11.42
N LEU A 17 17.67 -7.42 -12.55
CA LEU A 17 16.73 -6.30 -12.61
C LEU A 17 15.31 -6.73 -12.21
N GLN A 18 14.89 -7.92 -12.59
CA GLN A 18 13.62 -8.52 -12.15
C GLN A 18 13.62 -8.82 -10.64
N GLY A 19 14.71 -9.37 -10.08
CA GLY A 19 14.84 -9.61 -8.64
C GLY A 19 14.84 -8.31 -7.82
N LYS A 20 15.58 -7.30 -8.28
CA LYS A 20 15.61 -5.95 -7.68
C LYS A 20 14.24 -5.29 -7.71
N SER A 21 13.53 -5.36 -8.84
CA SER A 21 12.18 -4.78 -9.00
C SER A 21 11.13 -5.52 -8.17
N ALA A 22 11.15 -6.85 -8.09
CA ALA A 22 10.25 -7.63 -7.22
C ALA A 22 10.48 -7.31 -5.73
N THR A 23 11.73 -7.14 -5.33
CA THR A 23 12.09 -6.74 -3.97
C THR A 23 11.60 -5.32 -3.66
N ALA A 24 11.81 -4.37 -4.58
CA ALA A 24 11.34 -3.00 -4.45
C ALA A 24 9.80 -2.88 -4.42
N ALA A 25 9.09 -3.58 -5.32
CA ALA A 25 7.63 -3.61 -5.36
C ALA A 25 7.01 -4.18 -4.06
N ARG A 26 7.73 -5.09 -3.42
CA ARG A 26 7.35 -5.65 -2.12
C ARG A 26 7.63 -4.71 -0.95
N LEU A 27 8.73 -3.94 -1.00
CA LEU A 27 9.02 -2.85 -0.05
C LEU A 27 7.98 -1.72 -0.16
N PHE A 28 7.50 -1.44 -1.37
CA PHE A 28 6.42 -0.50 -1.67
C PHE A 28 5.08 -1.21 -1.89
N ASP A 29 4.65 -2.01 -0.90
CA ASP A 29 3.31 -2.62 -0.95
C ASP A 29 2.23 -1.54 -0.98
N ILE A 30 1.53 -1.45 -2.10
CA ILE A 30 0.48 -0.47 -2.36
C ILE A 30 -0.61 -0.49 -1.27
N ARG A 31 -0.88 -1.65 -0.65
CA ARG A 31 -1.88 -1.80 0.42
C ARG A 31 -1.51 -1.00 1.65
N ARG A 32 -0.22 -0.86 1.94
CA ARG A 32 0.28 -0.07 3.08
C ARG A 32 0.14 1.43 2.80
N ILE A 33 0.46 1.86 1.59
CA ILE A 33 0.35 3.26 1.18
C ILE A 33 -1.11 3.69 1.15
N ILE A 34 -1.97 2.95 0.43
CA ILE A 34 -3.41 3.22 0.34
C ILE A 34 -4.07 3.13 1.72
N GLY A 35 -3.81 2.05 2.47
CA GLY A 35 -4.38 1.88 3.81
C GLY A 35 -3.96 2.99 4.77
N GLY A 36 -2.69 3.40 4.76
CA GLY A 36 -2.19 4.52 5.56
C GLY A 36 -2.85 5.85 5.18
N LEU A 37 -2.98 6.15 3.88
CA LEU A 37 -3.67 7.34 3.38
C LEU A 37 -5.12 7.38 3.85
N PHE A 38 -5.87 6.28 3.70
CA PHE A 38 -7.26 6.19 4.16
C PHE A 38 -7.41 6.41 5.67
N VAL A 39 -6.47 5.89 6.47
CA VAL A 39 -6.50 6.13 7.92
C VAL A 39 -6.24 7.61 8.22
N VAL A 40 -5.20 8.22 7.66
CA VAL A 40 -4.86 9.63 7.92
C VAL A 40 -5.99 10.57 7.52
N TYR A 41 -6.49 10.44 6.28
CA TYR A 41 -7.61 11.26 5.81
C TYR A 41 -8.89 10.94 6.57
N GLY A 42 -9.16 9.67 6.86
CA GLY A 42 -10.31 9.26 7.65
C GLY A 42 -10.34 9.88 9.04
N VAL A 43 -9.20 9.96 9.74
CA VAL A 43 -9.09 10.66 11.03
C VAL A 43 -9.43 12.14 10.88
N ILE A 44 -8.82 12.83 9.91
CA ILE A 44 -9.05 14.26 9.67
C ILE A 44 -10.54 14.53 9.40
N VAL A 45 -11.14 13.76 8.51
CA VAL A 45 -12.54 13.91 8.10
C VAL A 45 -13.50 13.54 9.25
N THR A 46 -13.16 12.53 10.06
CA THR A 46 -13.94 12.18 11.26
C THR A 46 -13.90 13.29 12.29
N ILE A 47 -12.73 13.90 12.55
CA ILE A 47 -12.60 15.04 13.47
C ILE A 47 -13.42 16.23 12.94
N ALA A 48 -13.30 16.56 11.66
CA ALA A 48 -14.10 17.61 11.03
C ALA A 48 -15.60 17.36 11.14
N GLY A 49 -16.03 16.09 11.04
CA GLY A 49 -17.39 15.66 11.33
C GLY A 49 -17.78 15.90 12.79
N LEU A 50 -16.97 15.46 13.76
CA LEU A 50 -17.25 15.63 15.18
C LEU A 50 -17.31 17.10 15.62
N THR A 51 -16.57 17.98 14.97
CA THR A 51 -16.55 19.43 15.24
C THR A 51 -17.54 20.22 14.40
N ALA A 52 -18.37 19.57 13.57
CA ALA A 52 -19.36 20.25 12.75
C ALA A 52 -20.45 20.89 13.63
N SER A 53 -20.83 22.13 13.30
CA SER A 53 -21.86 22.86 14.04
C SER A 53 -23.26 22.38 13.63
N ASP A 54 -24.26 22.52 14.52
CA ASP A 54 -25.65 22.09 14.24
C ASP A 54 -26.21 22.72 12.95
N ALA A 55 -25.81 23.95 12.63
CA ALA A 55 -26.18 24.65 11.39
C ALA A 55 -25.62 24.00 10.10
N ASP A 56 -24.52 23.25 10.20
CA ASP A 56 -23.94 22.51 9.08
C ASP A 56 -24.59 21.12 8.94
N ILE A 57 -25.04 20.53 10.04
CA ILE A 57 -25.77 19.25 10.08
C ILE A 57 -27.19 19.43 9.50
N ASP A 58 -27.86 20.54 9.81
CA ASP A 58 -29.20 20.85 9.29
C ASP A 58 -29.21 21.06 7.75
N LYS A 59 -28.13 21.62 7.19
CA LYS A 59 -27.96 21.73 5.72
C LYS A 59 -27.76 20.38 5.04
N ALA A 60 -27.28 19.37 5.77
CA ALA A 60 -27.06 18.02 5.30
C ALA A 60 -28.21 17.06 5.66
N ALA A 61 -29.45 17.57 5.70
CA ALA A 61 -30.65 16.80 6.02
C ALA A 61 -30.58 16.07 7.37
N GLY A 62 -29.86 16.63 8.35
CA GLY A 62 -29.69 16.06 9.68
C GLY A 62 -28.63 14.96 9.79
N VAL A 63 -27.87 14.70 8.73
CA VAL A 63 -26.84 13.64 8.71
C VAL A 63 -25.45 14.24 8.56
N ASN A 64 -24.54 13.89 9.46
CA ASN A 64 -23.15 14.32 9.40
C ASN A 64 -22.36 13.50 8.35
N ILE A 65 -22.35 13.97 7.11
CA ILE A 65 -21.69 13.31 5.97
C ILE A 65 -20.19 13.14 6.22
N ASN A 66 -19.53 14.15 6.80
CA ASN A 66 -18.11 14.08 7.13
C ASN A 66 -17.85 12.96 8.14
N LEU A 67 -18.67 12.84 9.18
CA LEU A 67 -18.50 11.78 10.18
C LEU A 67 -18.64 10.38 9.56
N TRP A 68 -19.70 10.13 8.79
CA TRP A 68 -19.92 8.84 8.14
C TRP A 68 -18.85 8.50 7.11
N THR A 69 -18.44 9.49 6.31
CA THR A 69 -17.38 9.33 5.31
C THR A 69 -16.04 9.03 5.99
N GLY A 70 -15.69 9.78 7.03
CA GLY A 70 -14.48 9.58 7.82
C GLY A 70 -14.45 8.19 8.48
N LEU A 71 -15.56 7.76 9.06
CA LEU A 71 -15.69 6.44 9.67
C LEU A 71 -15.58 5.31 8.64
N GLY A 72 -16.17 5.48 7.45
CA GLY A 72 -16.03 4.55 6.32
C GLY A 72 -14.59 4.46 5.82
N MET A 73 -13.90 5.60 5.69
CA MET A 73 -12.49 5.65 5.32
C MET A 73 -11.60 4.96 6.37
N LEU A 74 -11.88 5.14 7.66
CA LEU A 74 -11.16 4.47 8.74
C LEU A 74 -11.36 2.96 8.71
N ALA A 75 -12.60 2.51 8.58
CA ALA A 75 -12.90 1.08 8.48
C ALA A 75 -12.17 0.43 7.30
N LEU A 76 -12.19 1.07 6.12
CA LEU A 76 -11.49 0.58 4.93
C LEU A 76 -9.97 0.60 5.09
N GLY A 77 -9.42 1.69 5.64
CA GLY A 77 -7.98 1.82 5.89
C GLY A 77 -7.46 0.76 6.87
N LEU A 78 -8.17 0.57 8.00
CA LEU A 78 -7.85 -0.47 8.97
C LEU A 78 -8.01 -1.87 8.38
N PHE A 79 -9.00 -2.10 7.53
CA PHE A 79 -9.14 -3.35 6.79
C PHE A 79 -7.90 -3.65 5.94
N PHE A 80 -7.39 -2.69 5.17
CA PHE A 80 -6.18 -2.87 4.37
C PHE A 80 -4.93 -3.16 5.22
N LEU A 81 -4.80 -2.49 6.37
CA LEU A 81 -3.68 -2.71 7.30
C LEU A 81 -3.78 -4.08 8.01
N ALA A 82 -4.98 -4.48 8.42
CA ALA A 82 -5.22 -5.81 8.97
C ALA A 82 -4.94 -6.90 7.93
N TRP A 83 -5.32 -6.67 6.67
CA TRP A 83 -5.04 -7.57 5.56
C TRP A 83 -3.54 -7.71 5.28
N LEU A 84 -2.77 -6.62 5.37
CA LEU A 84 -1.30 -6.67 5.28
C LEU A 84 -0.71 -7.56 6.38
N LYS A 85 -1.25 -7.47 7.61
CA LYS A 85 -0.83 -8.32 8.74
C LYS A 85 -1.20 -9.79 8.53
N LEU A 86 -2.36 -10.08 7.94
CA LEU A 86 -2.82 -11.45 7.66
C LEU A 86 -2.13 -12.07 6.43
N ARG A 87 -1.76 -11.26 5.44
CA ARG A 87 -1.07 -11.70 4.21
C ARG A 87 0.22 -10.90 4.00
N PRO A 88 1.24 -11.15 4.83
CA PRO A 88 2.56 -10.58 4.64
C PRO A 88 3.10 -11.06 3.30
N VAL A 89 3.72 -10.15 2.54
CA VAL A 89 4.39 -10.54 1.30
C VAL A 89 5.54 -11.50 1.68
N ALA A 90 5.99 -12.43 0.82
CA ALA A 90 7.00 -13.46 1.16
C ALA A 90 8.46 -13.00 0.92
N PRO A 91 9.42 -13.26 1.83
CA PRO A 91 10.84 -12.88 1.67
C PRO A 91 11.42 -13.27 0.30
N PRO A 92 12.40 -12.52 -0.25
CA PRO A 92 13.10 -12.97 -1.45
C PRO A 92 13.64 -14.38 -1.17
N PRO A 93 13.55 -15.32 -2.13
CA PRO A 93 14.25 -16.58 -1.99
C PRO A 93 15.74 -16.27 -1.80
N PRO A 94 16.45 -16.99 -0.91
CA PRO A 94 17.89 -16.85 -0.78
C PRO A 94 18.51 -17.02 -2.17
N GLY A 95 19.15 -15.96 -2.67
CA GLY A 95 19.93 -16.05 -3.89
C GLY A 95 21.03 -17.07 -3.69
N ASP A 96 21.18 -17.98 -4.65
CA ASP A 96 22.25 -18.96 -4.73
C ASP A 96 23.59 -18.29 -4.37
N GLU A 97 24.17 -18.69 -3.24
CA GLU A 97 25.55 -18.33 -2.95
C GLU A 97 26.42 -18.87 -4.09
N PRO A 98 27.35 -18.07 -4.64
CA PRO A 98 28.27 -18.55 -5.66
C PRO A 98 29.03 -19.73 -5.06
N ARG A 99 28.78 -20.94 -5.56
CA ARG A 99 29.67 -22.07 -5.29
C ARG A 99 31.00 -21.73 -5.94
N GLU A 100 31.98 -21.44 -5.09
CA GLU A 100 33.40 -21.21 -5.44
C GLU A 100 33.96 -22.31 -6.35
#